data_AF-A0A929VIK1-F1
#
_entry.id   AF-A0A929VIK1-F1
#
_cell.length_a   1.000
_cell.length_b   1.000
_cell.length_c   1.000
_cell.angle_alpha   90.00
_cell.angle_beta   90.00
_cell.angle_gamma   90.00
#
_symmetry.space_group_name_H-M   'P 1'
#
loop_
_entity.id
_entity.type
_entity.pdbx_description
1 polymer ?
#
loop_
_entity_poly.entity_id
_entity_poly.type
_entity_poly.pdbx_seq_one_letter_code
_entity_poly.pdbx_strand_id
1 'polypeptide(L)'
;MASKKVKAPEEVNASEEVKAPEEVNASEEVKARVLFDFEDLQDNVIRHSGDIFSVTRTRFDEINKKTKEMFNTDYVEEVLEEGK
;
A
#
# COMPACT_ATOMS: atom_id res chain seq x y z
N MET A 1 -27.83 -37.48 -13.54
CA MET A 1 -27.00 -37.04 -12.40
C MET A 1 -26.67 -35.58 -12.64
N ALA A 2 -27.25 -34.68 -11.86
CA ALA A 2 -27.11 -33.24 -12.04
C ALA A 2 -26.06 -32.71 -11.05
N SER A 3 -24.89 -32.29 -11.55
CA SER A 3 -23.91 -31.55 -10.76
C SER A 3 -23.99 -30.09 -11.14
N LYS A 4 -24.87 -29.35 -10.46
CA LYS A 4 -24.82 -27.89 -10.37
C LYS A 4 -23.55 -27.52 -9.61
N LYS A 5 -22.56 -26.94 -10.29
CA LYS A 5 -21.45 -26.26 -9.62
C LYS A 5 -21.76 -24.77 -9.64
N VAL A 6 -22.10 -24.25 -8.47
CA VAL A 6 -22.55 -22.89 -8.23
C VAL A 6 -21.31 -22.02 -7.94
N LYS A 7 -21.08 -21.06 -8.83
CA LYS A 7 -20.74 -19.64 -8.61
C LYS A 7 -19.68 -19.25 -7.56
N ALA A 8 -18.60 -18.64 -8.05
CA ALA A 8 -18.23 -17.24 -7.73
C ALA A 8 -17.09 -16.77 -8.67
N PRO A 9 -17.27 -15.67 -9.41
CA PRO A 9 -16.16 -14.84 -9.84
C PRO A 9 -16.38 -13.43 -9.29
N GLU A 10 -15.63 -13.01 -8.28
CA GLU A 10 -15.50 -11.60 -7.94
C GLU A 10 -14.40 -11.45 -6.90
N GLU A 11 -13.14 -11.53 -7.35
CA GLU A 11 -12.12 -10.74 -6.69
C GLU A 11 -12.30 -9.32 -7.23
N VAL A 12 -13.08 -8.57 -6.46
CA VAL A 12 -13.24 -7.13 -6.58
C VAL A 12 -11.84 -6.50 -6.61
N ASN A 13 -11.43 -6.05 -7.79
CA ASN A 13 -10.34 -5.10 -7.95
C ASN A 13 -10.83 -3.78 -7.35
N ALA A 14 -10.69 -3.62 -6.04
CA ALA A 14 -10.88 -2.34 -5.40
C ALA A 14 -9.63 -1.49 -5.66
N SER A 15 -9.49 -1.01 -6.90
CA SER A 15 -8.69 0.17 -7.20
C SER A 15 -9.44 1.39 -6.66
N GLU A 16 -9.55 1.50 -5.34
CA GLU A 16 -9.93 2.75 -4.72
C GLU A 16 -8.64 3.53 -4.47
N GLU A 17 -8.18 4.17 -5.56
CA GLU A 17 -7.18 5.23 -5.53
C GLU A 17 -7.76 6.37 -4.70
N VAL A 18 -7.60 6.29 -3.37
CA VAL A 18 -7.94 7.38 -2.46
C VAL A 18 -6.87 8.45 -2.66
N LYS A 19 -7.11 9.30 -3.67
CA LYS A 19 -6.46 10.60 -3.78
C LYS A 19 -6.78 11.42 -2.54
N ALA A 20 -5.76 11.78 -1.79
CA ALA A 20 -5.80 12.82 -0.79
C ALA A 20 -4.45 13.57 -0.78
N PRO A 21 -4.42 14.84 -0.34
CA PRO A 21 -4.47 16.02 -1.19
C PRO A 21 -3.08 16.62 -1.41
N GLU A 22 -2.93 17.25 -2.56
CA GLU A 22 -1.86 18.19 -2.88
C GLU A 22 -1.83 19.32 -1.83
N GLU A 23 -0.89 19.31 -0.87
CA GLU A 23 -0.21 20.53 -0.39
C GLU A 23 0.95 20.28 0.61
N VAL A 24 2.06 20.98 0.32
CA VAL A 24 3.09 21.53 1.22
C VAL A 24 4.10 20.60 1.92
N ASN A 25 5.23 20.34 1.26
CA ASN A 25 6.56 20.91 1.56
C ASN A 25 7.63 20.10 0.81
N ALA A 26 8.67 20.77 0.28
CA ALA A 26 9.73 20.24 -0.58
C ALA A 26 10.54 19.04 -0.01
N SER A 27 9.88 17.89 0.09
CA SER A 27 10.39 16.62 0.60
C SER A 27 10.07 15.59 -0.47
N GLU A 28 11.07 14.83 -0.90
CA GLU A 28 10.94 13.82 -1.96
C GLU A 28 9.75 12.89 -1.66
N GLU A 29 8.72 12.93 -2.51
CA GLU A 29 7.60 12.00 -2.45
C GLU A 29 7.94 10.74 -3.26
N VAL A 30 7.66 9.58 -2.68
CA VAL A 30 7.87 8.27 -3.30
C VAL A 30 6.55 7.52 -3.34
N LYS A 31 6.34 6.74 -4.40
CA LYS A 31 5.25 5.78 -4.46
C LYS A 31 5.67 4.53 -3.70
N ALA A 32 4.87 4.14 -2.73
CA ALA A 32 5.08 2.97 -1.90
C ALA A 32 4.00 1.92 -2.21
N ARG A 33 4.40 0.66 -2.36
CA ARG A 33 3.50 -0.49 -2.45
C ARG A 33 3.54 -1.27 -1.15
N VAL A 34 2.37 -1.61 -0.64
CA VAL A 34 2.22 -2.35 0.61
C VAL A 34 2.50 -3.83 0.39
N LEU A 35 3.37 -4.41 1.21
CA LEU A 35 3.73 -5.83 1.19
C LEU A 35 2.84 -6.63 2.15
N PHE A 36 2.48 -6.05 3.30
CA PHE A 36 1.68 -6.70 4.34
C PHE A 36 0.62 -5.74 4.86
N ASP A 37 -0.56 -6.26 5.20
CA ASP A 37 -1.64 -5.46 5.76
C ASP A 37 -1.22 -4.77 7.07
N PHE A 38 -1.52 -3.47 7.18
CA PHE A 38 -1.29 -2.70 8.39
C PHE A 38 -2.29 -1.56 8.54
N GLU A 39 -2.52 -1.15 9.79
CA GLU A 39 -3.30 0.05 10.10
C GLU A 39 -2.40 1.27 10.07
N ASP A 40 -2.62 2.19 9.13
CA ASP A 40 -1.97 3.48 9.13
C ASP A 40 -2.70 4.43 10.07
N LEU A 41 -2.13 4.60 11.27
CA LEU A 41 -2.68 5.46 12.31
C LEU A 41 -2.62 6.96 11.96
N GLN A 42 -1.78 7.37 11.00
CA GLN A 42 -1.76 8.78 10.57
C GLN A 42 -2.94 9.12 9.67
N ASP A 43 -3.22 8.25 8.69
CA ASP A 43 -4.36 8.44 7.77
C ASP A 43 -5.67 7.86 8.33
N ASN A 44 -5.61 7.08 9.41
CA ASN A 44 -6.73 6.32 9.96
C ASN A 44 -7.37 5.38 8.91
N VAL A 45 -6.52 4.71 8.14
CA VAL A 45 -6.89 3.78 7.05
C VAL A 45 -6.17 2.45 7.25
N ILE A 46 -6.87 1.35 6.98
CA ILE A 46 -6.23 0.03 6.88
C ILE A 46 -5.69 -0.10 5.46
N ARG A 47 -4.37 -0.27 5.34
CA ARG A 47 -3.69 -0.51 4.08
C ARG A 47 -3.54 -2.01 3.88
N HIS A 48 -3.87 -2.49 2.70
CA HIS A 48 -3.81 -3.90 2.35
C HIS A 48 -2.62 -4.20 1.44
N SER A 49 -2.12 -5.44 1.48
CA SER A 49 -1.08 -5.91 0.58
C SER A 49 -1.47 -5.68 -0.88
N GLY A 50 -0.58 -5.02 -1.62
CA GLY A 50 -0.81 -4.61 -3.00
C GLY A 50 -1.24 -3.14 -3.17
N ASP A 51 -1.69 -2.47 -2.11
CA ASP A 51 -2.07 -1.06 -2.17
C ASP A 51 -0.87 -0.20 -2.57
N ILE A 52 -1.10 0.80 -3.41
CA ILE A 52 -0.10 1.78 -3.84
C ILE A 52 -0.53 3.16 -3.38
N PHE A 53 0.39 3.90 -2.78
CA PHE A 53 0.13 5.24 -2.27
C PHE A 53 1.37 6.12 -2.31
N SER A 54 1.17 7.43 -2.29
CA SER A 54 2.26 8.40 -2.21
C SER A 54 2.55 8.74 -0.75
N VAL A 55 3.83 8.79 -0.40
CA VAL A 55 4.31 9.24 0.91
C VAL A 55 5.63 9.99 0.76
N THR A 56 5.96 10.81 1.76
CA THR A 56 7.31 11.38 1.84
C THR A 56 8.36 10.29 2.07
N ARG A 57 9.57 10.49 1.57
CA ARG A 57 10.71 9.58 1.76
C ARG A 57 10.97 9.28 3.23
N THR A 58 10.92 10.30 4.07
CA THR A 58 11.06 10.16 5.52
C THR A 58 10.03 9.18 6.08
N ARG A 59 8.77 9.31 5.67
CA ARG A 59 7.69 8.44 6.15
C ARG A 59 7.85 7.00 5.66
N PHE A 60 8.25 6.82 4.40
CA PHE A 60 8.58 5.50 3.85
C PHE A 60 9.64 4.79 4.70
N ASP A 61 10.74 5.49 5.00
CA ASP A 61 11.83 4.93 5.82
C ASP A 61 11.38 4.67 7.26
N GLU A 62 10.51 5.50 7.86
CA GLU A 62 9.96 5.27 9.20
C GLU A 62 9.11 4.00 9.30
N ILE A 63 8.23 3.77 8.32
CA ILE A 63 7.39 2.57 8.25
C ILE A 63 8.28 1.33 8.26
N ASN A 64 9.24 1.27 7.34
CA ASN A 64 10.14 0.13 7.20
C ASN A 64 11.11 0.00 8.37
N LYS A 65 11.63 1.10 8.94
CA LYS A 65 12.51 1.05 10.11
C LYS A 65 11.82 0.37 11.28
N LYS A 66 10.60 0.79 11.60
CA LYS A 66 9.85 0.24 12.73
C LYS A 66 9.59 -1.25 12.54
N THR A 67 9.21 -1.67 11.34
CA THR A 67 8.93 -3.08 11.03
C THR A 67 10.19 -3.92 10.95
N LYS A 68 11.32 -3.35 10.53
CA LYS A 68 12.61 -4.01 10.50
C LYS A 68 13.16 -4.25 11.92
N GLU A 69 12.95 -3.30 12.83
CA GLU A 69 13.30 -3.49 14.25
C GLU A 69 12.44 -4.56 14.92
N MET A 70 11.15 -4.66 14.58
CA MET A 70 10.21 -5.61 15.21
C MET A 70 10.23 -7.01 14.58
N PHE A 71 10.35 -7.10 13.27
CA PHE A 71 10.10 -8.30 12.48
C PHE A 71 11.21 -8.61 11.46
N ASN A 72 12.25 -7.77 11.38
CA ASN A 72 13.31 -7.88 10.39
C ASN A 72 12.77 -7.95 8.94
N THR A 73 11.70 -7.19 8.66
CA THR A 73 11.03 -7.16 7.36
C THR A 73 10.57 -5.75 7.01
N ASP A 74 10.53 -5.46 5.72
CA ASP A 74 10.01 -4.22 5.16
C ASP A 74 8.50 -4.42 4.87
N TYR A 75 7.67 -3.43 5.21
CA TYR A 75 6.21 -3.48 5.01
C TYR A 75 5.76 -2.75 3.75
N VAL A 76 6.59 -1.85 3.24
CA VAL A 76 6.35 -1.14 1.98
C VAL A 76 7.59 -1.21 1.09
N GLU A 77 7.38 -1.41 -0.21
CA GLU A 77 8.42 -1.33 -1.23
C GLU A 77 8.27 -0.06 -2.08
N GLU A 78 9.36 0.51 -2.55
CA GLU A 78 9.31 1.66 -3.45
C GLU A 78 8.94 1.21 -4.86
N VAL A 79 7.92 1.84 -5.44
CA VAL A 79 7.48 1.60 -6.82
C VAL A 79 8.26 2.52 -7.74
N LEU A 80 9.26 1.97 -8.41
CA LEU A 80 9.93 2.66 -9.51
C LEU A 80 8.98 2.68 -10.71
N GLU A 81 8.56 3.86 -11.16
CA GLU A 81 7.94 3.97 -12.47
C GLU A 81 9.02 3.67 -13.52
N GLU A 82 9.05 2.44 -14.01
CA GLU A 82 9.89 2.09 -15.16
C GLU A 82 9.48 2.98 -16.33
N GLY A 83 10.36 3.92 -16.67
CA GLY A 83 10.20 4.81 -17.81
C GLY A 83 9.93 4.00 -19.07
N LYS A 84 8.81 4.34 -19.73
CA LYS A 84 8.35 3.84 -21.04
C LYS A 84 9.46 3.58 -22.06
#